data_AF-A0A949XZ50-F1
#
_entry.id   AF-A0A949XZ50-F1
#
_cell.length_a   1.000
_cell.length_b   1.000
_cell.length_c   1.000
_cell.angle_alpha   90.00
_cell.angle_beta   90.00
_cell.angle_gamma   90.00
#
_symmetry.space_group_name_H-M   'P 1'
#
loop_
_entity.id
_entity.type
_entity.pdbx_description
1 polymer ?
#
loop_
_entity_poly.entity_id
_entity_poly.type
_entity_poly.pdbx_seq_one_letter_code
_entity_poly.pdbx_strand_id
1 'polypeptide(L)' 'MEEQVLTVKASPERVYAFFSRPEQLSQAMASIEHCELLPGGKVRWVLEEKVD' A
#
# COMPACT_ATOMS: atom_id res chain seq x y z
N MET A 1 8.44 19.55 1.07
CA MET A 1 7.54 18.41 0.87
C MET A 1 6.84 18.66 -0.45
N GLU A 2 7.04 17.81 -1.45
CA GLU A 2 6.29 17.93 -2.71
C GLU A 2 4.90 17.29 -2.49
N GLU A 3 3.86 18.00 -2.89
CA GLU A 3 2.48 17.50 -2.86
C GLU A 3 2.20 16.73 -4.15
N GLN A 4 1.63 15.53 -4.02
CA GLN A 4 1.09 14.79 -5.16
C GLN A 4 -0.43 14.67 -5.06
N VAL A 5 -1.12 15.16 -6.07
CA VAL A 5 -2.58 15.04 -6.22
C VAL A 5 -2.87 14.02 -7.33
N LEU A 6 -3.61 12.97 -6.98
CA LEU A 6 -4.00 11.90 -7.90
C LEU A 6 -5.51 11.95 -8.15
N THR A 7 -5.93 11.88 -9.41
CA THR A 7 -7.35 11.70 -9.76
C THR A 7 -7.71 10.23 -9.70
N VAL A 8 -8.61 9.86 -8.79
CA VAL A 8 -9.06 8.47 -8.61
C VAL A 8 -10.54 8.34 -9.02
N LYS A 9 -10.85 7.40 -9.92
CA LYS A 9 -12.23 7.11 -10.35
C LYS A 9 -12.94 6.17 -9.36
N ALA A 10 -12.99 6.56 -8.09
CA ALA A 10 -13.67 5.82 -7.03
C ALA A 10 -14.25 6.79 -5.98
N SER A 11 -15.26 6.34 -5.23
CA SER A 11 -15.78 7.12 -4.10
C SER A 11 -14.74 7.16 -2.95
N PRO A 12 -14.78 8.18 -2.07
CA PRO A 12 -13.84 8.29 -0.96
C PRO A 12 -13.79 7.03 -0.08
N GLU A 13 -14.93 6.42 0.21
CA GLU A 13 -15.01 5.22 1.05
C GLU A 13 -14.27 4.03 0.41
N ARG A 14 -14.36 3.90 -0.92
CA ARG A 14 -13.62 2.87 -1.66
C ARG A 14 -12.12 3.14 -1.69
N VAL A 15 -11.72 4.41 -1.78
CA VAL A 15 -10.31 4.80 -1.69
C VAL A 15 -9.75 4.48 -0.30
N TYR A 16 -10.47 4.82 0.76
CA TYR A 16 -10.03 4.49 2.12
C TYR A 16 -9.99 2.98 2.37
N ALA A 17 -10.96 2.22 1.87
CA ALA A 17 -10.99 0.77 2.00
C ALA A 17 -9.86 0.06 1.22
N PHE A 18 -9.21 0.73 0.27
CA PHE A 18 -8.04 0.17 -0.40
C PHE A 18 -6.84 0.02 0.56
N PHE A 19 -6.62 1.01 1.43
CA PHE A 19 -5.52 1.00 2.40
C PHE A 19 -5.68 -0.04 3.51
N SER A 20 -6.89 -0.57 3.72
CA SER A 20 -7.14 -1.66 4.67
C SER A 20 -6.97 -3.06 4.06
N ARG A 21 -6.52 -3.16 2.81
CA ARG A 21 -6.30 -4.43 2.09
C ARG A 21 -4.81 -4.58 1.77
N PRO A 22 -4.02 -5.16 2.69
CA PRO A 22 -2.56 -5.15 2.62
C PRO A 22 -1.99 -5.75 1.33
N GLU A 23 -2.61 -6.82 0.83
CA GLU A 23 -2.22 -7.50 -0.41
C GLU A 23 -2.45 -6.63 -1.66
N GLN A 24 -3.56 -5.89 -1.70
CA GLN A 24 -3.86 -4.98 -2.80
C GLN A 24 -2.93 -3.77 -2.78
N LEU A 25 -2.62 -3.28 -1.57
CA LEU A 25 -1.69 -2.17 -1.39
C LEU A 25 -0.27 -2.56 -1.80
N SER A 26 0.20 -3.77 -1.46
CA SER A 26 1.51 -4.27 -1.88
C SER A 26 1.64 -4.41 -3.40
N GLN A 27 0.59 -4.83 -4.09
CA GLN A 27 0.61 -4.94 -5.56
C GLN A 27 0.66 -3.57 -6.27
N ALA A 28 0.10 -2.52 -5.65
CA ALA A 28 0.09 -1.18 -6.23
C ALA A 28 1.36 -0.38 -5.95
N MET A 29 2.14 -0.78 -4.95
CA MET A 29 3.35 -0.07 -4.51
C MET A 29 4.58 -0.81 -5.02
N ALA A 30 5.23 -0.27 -6.06
CA ALA A 30 6.41 -0.89 -6.66
C ALA A 30 7.59 -1.10 -5.69
N SER A 31 7.62 -0.39 -4.56
CA SER A 31 8.65 -0.53 -3.53
C SER A 31 8.41 -1.65 -2.53
N ILE A 32 7.28 -2.37 -2.61
CA ILE A 32 6.96 -3.47 -1.70
C ILE A 32 7.29 -4.79 -2.39
N GLU A 33 8.32 -5.47 -1.91
CA GLU A 33 8.75 -6.78 -2.43
C GLU A 33 7.83 -7.90 -1.93
N HIS A 34 7.46 -7.85 -0.63
CA HIS A 34 6.66 -8.89 0.00
C HIS A 34 5.71 -8.32 1.06
N CYS A 35 4.54 -8.97 1.20
CA CYS A 35 3.52 -8.65 2.20
C CYS A 35 3.10 -9.92 2.94
N GLU A 36 3.15 -9.87 4.28
CA GLU A 36 2.77 -10.97 5.17
C GLU A 36 1.71 -10.48 6.18
N LEU A 37 0.61 -11.22 6.29
CA LEU A 37 -0.41 -11.00 7.33
C LEU A 37 -0.01 -11.75 8.60
N LEU A 38 0.04 -11.03 9.72
CA LEU A 38 0.44 -11.55 11.03
C LEU A 38 -0.78 -11.61 11.98
N PRO A 39 -0.74 -12.47 13.02
CA PRO A 39 -1.80 -12.55 14.02
C PRO A 39 -2.14 -11.18 14.66
N GLY A 40 -3.43 -10.99 14.94
CA GLY A 40 -3.93 -9.76 15.57
C GLY A 40 -4.05 -8.56 14.63
N GLY A 41 -4.21 -8.80 13.32
CA GLY A 41 -4.41 -7.74 12.33
C GLY A 41 -3.14 -6.95 12.00
N LYS A 42 -1.97 -7.52 12.30
CA LYS A 42 -0.68 -6.92 11.98
C LYS A 42 -0.28 -7.24 10.55
N VAL A 43 0.51 -6.37 9.95
CA VAL A 43 1.00 -6.52 8.58
C VAL A 43 2.51 -6.26 8.59
N ARG A 44 3.27 -7.12 7.90
CA ARG A 44 4.68 -6.89 7.60
C ARG A 44 4.83 -6.64 6.11
N TRP A 45 5.39 -5.49 5.77
CA TRP A 45 5.85 -5.18 4.41
C TRP A 45 7.36 -5.24 4.37
N VAL A 46 7.90 -6.03 3.45
CA VAL A 46 9.31 -6.02 3.10
C VAL A 46 9.47 -5.06 1.92
N LEU A 47 10.27 -4.03 2.10
CA LEU A 47 10.53 -3.02 1.09
C LEU A 47 11.77 -3.41 0.29
N GLU A 48 11.71 -3.23 -1.02
CA GLU A 48 12.89 -3.41 -1.87
C GLU A 48 13.90 -2.30 -1.54
N GLU A 49 15.12 -2.68 -1.16
CA GLU A 49 16.18 -1.73 -0.89
C GLU A 49 16.69 -1.17 -2.23
N LYS A 50 16.36 0.08 -2.53
CA LYS A 50 16.96 0.78 -3.67
C LYS A 50 18.40 1.10 -3.31
N VAL A 51 19.33 0.29 -3.82
CA VAL A 51 20.75 0.63 -3.84
C VAL A 51 20.94 1.69 -4.93
N ASP A 52 21.41 2.88 -4.54
CA ASP A 52 21.72 4.01 -5.42
C ASP A 52 22.81 3.70 -6.47
#